data_AF-A0A6N6LK40-F1
#
_entry.id   AF-A0A6N6LK40-F1
#
_cell.length_a   1.000
_cell.length_b   1.000
_cell.length_c   1.000
_cell.angle_alpha   90.00
_cell.angle_beta   90.00
_cell.angle_gamma   90.00
#
_symmetry.space_group_name_H-M   'P 1'
#
loop_
_entity.id
_entity.type
_entity.pdbx_description
1 polymer ?
#
loop_
_entity_poly.entity_id
_entity_poly.type
_entity_poly.pdbx_seq_one_letter_code
_entity_poly.pdbx_strand_id
1 'polypeptide(L)'
;MFCNSFIHISPFCCDDNILVLTAKIPINIFSMQYISTTIGKDKEKWSYGKQYRQNSFIKHKITLPVKNNQIAFDYMESYVRELDAYLTASGLKDYVLNEEEKQVLNAFNALNRGGV
;
A
#
# COMPACT_ATOMS: atom_id res chain seq x y z
N MET A 1 13.66 8.04 -2.64
CA MET A 1 12.72 7.22 -1.85
C MET A 1 11.46 8.03 -1.58
N PHE A 2 10.28 7.54 -1.96
CA PHE A 2 9.06 8.36 -2.12
C PHE A 2 7.96 8.05 -1.10
N CYS A 3 8.33 7.56 0.09
CA CYS A 3 7.37 7.18 1.15
C CYS A 3 6.31 6.14 0.71
N ASN A 4 6.67 5.29 -0.26
CA ASN A 4 5.89 4.08 -0.53
C ASN A 4 6.06 3.13 0.66
N SER A 5 4.95 2.52 1.08
CA SER A 5 4.90 1.64 2.25
C SER A 5 4.26 0.32 1.89
N PHE A 6 4.91 -0.78 2.29
CA PHE A 6 4.49 -2.15 2.01
C PHE A 6 4.63 -3.00 3.28
N ILE A 7 3.96 -4.15 3.29
CA ILE A 7 4.00 -5.10 4.39
C ILE A 7 4.64 -6.39 3.90
N HIS A 8 5.57 -6.89 4.70
CA HIS A 8 6.18 -8.20 4.52
C HIS A 8 5.94 -9.02 5.78
N ILE A 9 5.29 -10.17 5.62
CA ILE A 9 5.02 -11.14 6.70
C ILE A 9 6.06 -12.25 6.77
N SER A 10 6.73 -12.53 5.65
CA SER A 10 7.76 -13.54 5.53
C SER A 10 9.16 -12.91 5.65
N PRO A 11 10.19 -13.70 6.00
CA PRO A 11 11.57 -13.25 5.89
C PRO A 11 11.85 -12.68 4.50
N PHE A 12 12.51 -11.53 4.45
CA PHE A 12 12.83 -10.83 3.22
C PHE A 12 14.20 -10.18 3.33
N CYS A 13 14.81 -9.87 2.19
CA CYS A 13 15.97 -9.02 2.08
C CYS A 13 15.57 -7.71 1.41
N CYS A 14 16.23 -6.62 1.81
CA CYS A 14 16.06 -5.32 1.20
C CYS A 14 17.43 -4.73 0.88
N ASP A 15 17.51 -4.04 -0.24
CA ASP A 15 18.69 -3.30 -0.68
C ASP A 15 18.64 -1.85 -0.16
N ASP A 16 19.48 -0.99 -0.71
CA ASP A 16 19.59 0.41 -0.37
C ASP A 16 18.28 1.20 -0.51
N ASN A 17 18.20 2.30 0.26
CA ASN A 17 17.06 3.21 0.31
C ASN A 17 15.75 2.50 0.69
N ILE A 18 15.81 1.59 1.67
CA ILE A 18 14.66 0.96 2.34
C ILE A 18 14.72 1.25 3.84
N LEU A 19 13.57 1.57 4.45
CA LEU A 19 13.42 1.73 5.89
C LEU A 19 12.56 0.56 6.37
N VAL A 20 13.12 -0.28 7.23
CA VAL A 20 12.43 -1.43 7.82
C VAL A 20 11.82 -1.02 9.15
N LEU A 21 10.51 -1.17 9.28
CA LEU A 21 9.78 -0.88 10.50
C LEU A 21 9.34 -2.20 11.13
N THR A 22 9.83 -2.47 12.34
CA THR A 22 9.38 -3.61 13.15
C THR A 22 8.42 -3.12 14.23
N ALA A 23 7.24 -3.74 14.30
CA ALA A 23 6.26 -3.41 15.31
C ALA A 23 6.79 -3.78 16.71
N LYS A 24 6.67 -2.85 17.67
CA LYS A 24 7.08 -3.06 19.06
C LYS A 24 6.06 -3.88 19.86
N ILE A 25 4.82 -3.94 19.37
CA ILE A 25 3.72 -4.72 19.90
C ILE A 25 3.19 -5.63 18.79
N PRO A 26 2.57 -6.77 19.13
CA PRO A 26 1.85 -7.57 18.15
C PRO A 26 0.73 -6.74 17.51
N ILE A 27 0.69 -6.70 16.18
CA ILE A 27 -0.34 -6.02 15.40
C ILE A 27 -0.82 -7.00 14.33
N ASN A 28 -2.15 -7.09 14.14
CA ASN A 28 -2.74 -7.90 13.10
C ASN A 28 -2.35 -7.39 11.70
N ILE A 29 -2.17 -8.29 10.73
CA ILE A 29 -1.85 -7.95 9.33
C ILE A 29 -2.82 -6.92 8.73
N PHE A 30 -4.11 -6.97 9.03
CA PHE A 30 -5.11 -6.03 8.53
C PHE A 30 -4.90 -4.62 9.11
N SER A 31 -4.61 -4.51 10.41
CA SER A 31 -4.25 -3.23 11.01
C SER A 31 -2.90 -2.71 10.48
N MET A 32 -1.94 -3.59 10.19
CA MET A 32 -0.71 -3.20 9.50
C MET A 32 -1.02 -2.63 8.10
N GLN A 33 -1.93 -3.26 7.34
CA GLN A 33 -2.38 -2.78 6.01
C GLN A 33 -2.98 -1.38 6.10
N TYR A 34 -3.81 -1.13 7.09
CA TYR A 34 -4.35 0.20 7.36
C TYR A 34 -3.24 1.24 7.62
N ILE A 35 -2.26 0.89 8.48
CA ILE A 35 -1.15 1.80 8.80
C ILE A 35 -0.29 2.06 7.57
N SER A 36 0.04 1.02 6.79
CA SER A 36 0.86 1.13 5.58
C SER A 36 0.20 2.03 4.53
N THR A 37 -1.11 1.87 4.31
CA THR A 37 -1.86 2.75 3.40
C THR A 37 -1.91 4.19 3.91
N THR A 38 -2.04 4.40 5.21
CA THR A 38 -2.00 5.73 5.84
C THR A 38 -0.65 6.42 5.63
N ILE A 39 0.47 5.70 5.78
CA ILE A 39 1.81 6.21 5.46
C ILE A 39 1.91 6.59 3.98
N GLY A 40 1.44 5.69 3.10
CA GLY A 40 1.50 5.89 1.65
C GLY A 40 0.67 7.06 1.11
N LYS A 41 -0.35 7.53 1.85
CA LYS A 41 -1.11 8.74 1.49
C LYS A 41 -0.22 9.98 1.43
N ASP A 42 0.87 9.99 2.19
CA ASP A 42 1.78 11.13 2.27
C ASP A 42 2.92 11.07 1.24
N LYS A 43 2.87 10.14 0.27
CA LYS A 43 3.87 9.99 -0.80
C LYS A 43 4.12 11.29 -1.57
N GLU A 44 3.08 12.10 -1.78
CA GLU A 44 3.14 13.34 -2.55
C GLU A 44 3.97 14.44 -1.88
N LYS A 45 4.26 14.30 -0.57
CA LYS A 45 5.13 15.22 0.16
C LYS A 45 6.62 15.04 -0.19
N TRP A 46 6.95 14.02 -0.98
CA TRP A 46 8.31 13.57 -1.27
C TRP A 46 8.56 13.52 -2.77
N SER A 47 9.78 13.87 -3.15
CA SER A 47 10.20 13.92 -4.54
C SER A 47 11.68 13.56 -4.64
N TYR A 48 12.25 13.59 -5.85
CA TYR A 48 13.66 13.30 -6.03
C TYR A 48 14.56 14.27 -5.25
N GLY A 49 14.21 15.57 -5.23
CA GLY A 49 14.92 16.59 -4.45
C GLY A 49 14.63 16.57 -2.95
N LYS A 50 13.54 15.89 -2.52
CA LYS A 50 13.15 15.76 -1.11
C LYS A 50 12.79 14.31 -0.81
N GLN A 51 13.83 13.49 -0.60
CA GLN A 51 13.66 12.06 -0.40
C GLN A 51 13.23 11.74 1.03
N TYR A 52 12.42 10.69 1.16
CA TYR A 52 12.04 10.12 2.44
C TYR A 52 13.20 9.30 3.02
N ARG A 53 13.81 9.79 4.10
CA ARG A 53 14.96 9.16 4.78
C ARG A 53 14.72 9.16 6.29
N GLN A 54 15.62 8.53 7.07
CA GLN A 54 15.49 8.38 8.52
C GLN A 54 15.17 9.69 9.27
N ASN A 55 15.87 10.79 8.95
CA ASN A 55 15.61 12.10 9.57
C ASN A 55 14.21 12.65 9.28
N SER A 56 13.70 12.41 8.07
CA SER A 56 12.34 12.78 7.66
C SER A 56 11.32 11.84 8.32
N PHE A 57 11.63 10.55 8.39
CA PHE A 57 10.80 9.52 9.00
C PHE A 57 10.53 9.79 10.48
N ILE A 58 11.56 10.10 11.28
CA ILE A 58 11.43 10.38 12.72
C ILE A 58 10.48 11.56 12.99
N LYS A 59 10.42 12.53 12.06
CA LYS A 59 9.55 13.71 12.15
C LYS A 59 8.16 13.49 11.56
N HIS A 60 7.97 12.41 10.80
CA HIS A 60 6.73 12.13 10.08
C HIS A 60 5.67 11.61 11.05
N LYS A 61 4.56 12.34 11.17
CA LYS A 61 3.41 11.94 11.99
C LYS A 61 2.28 11.52 11.08
N ILE A 62 1.68 10.37 11.38
CA ILE A 62 0.50 9.84 10.70
C ILE A 62 -0.71 9.90 11.63
N THR A 63 -1.90 10.07 11.06
CA THR A 63 -3.15 10.06 11.81
C THR A 63 -3.72 8.66 11.82
N LEU A 64 -4.00 8.13 13.01
CA LEU A 64 -4.63 6.83 13.20
C LEU A 64 -5.97 6.99 13.94
N PRO A 65 -6.95 6.12 13.70
CA PRO A 65 -8.19 6.08 14.48
C PRO A 65 -7.91 5.79 15.95
N VAL A 66 -8.64 6.49 16.83
CA VAL A 66 -8.51 6.41 18.28
C VAL A 66 -9.88 6.20 18.90
N LYS A 67 -9.97 5.31 19.89
CA LYS A 67 -11.15 5.06 20.71
C LYS A 67 -10.72 5.05 22.17
N ASN A 68 -11.39 5.81 23.04
CA ASN A 68 -11.05 5.94 24.46
C ASN A 68 -9.56 6.30 24.70
N ASN A 69 -9.04 7.25 23.94
CA ASN A 69 -7.62 7.69 23.96
C ASN A 69 -6.59 6.59 23.63
N GLN A 70 -7.02 5.45 23.09
CA GLN A 70 -6.16 4.37 22.63
C GLN A 70 -6.33 4.15 21.12
N ILE A 71 -5.27 3.68 20.45
CA ILE A 71 -5.33 3.36 19.03
C ILE A 71 -6.36 2.25 18.81
N ALA A 72 -7.32 2.50 17.92
CA ALA A 72 -8.42 1.58 17.66
C ALA A 72 -8.01 0.51 16.62
N PHE A 73 -7.14 -0.43 17.01
CA PHE A 73 -6.67 -1.50 16.12
C PHE A 73 -7.82 -2.39 15.61
N ASP A 74 -8.80 -2.69 16.47
CA ASP A 74 -9.97 -3.51 16.12
C ASP A 74 -10.78 -2.87 14.98
N TYR A 75 -10.92 -1.53 15.00
CA TYR A 75 -11.59 -0.79 13.94
C TYR A 75 -10.82 -0.89 12.62
N MET A 76 -9.49 -0.73 12.66
CA MET A 76 -8.66 -0.86 11.46
C MET A 76 -8.79 -2.25 10.85
N GLU A 77 -8.78 -3.28 11.69
CA GLU A 77 -8.94 -4.67 11.24
C GLU A 77 -10.33 -4.90 10.63
N SER A 78 -11.40 -4.52 11.32
CA SER A 78 -12.76 -4.72 10.81
C SER A 78 -12.97 -3.99 9.48
N TYR A 79 -12.48 -2.75 9.37
CA TYR A 79 -12.59 -1.93 8.18
C TYR A 79 -11.91 -2.56 6.95
N VAL A 80 -10.67 -3.01 7.12
CA VAL A 80 -9.93 -3.64 6.01
C VAL A 80 -10.56 -4.97 5.61
N ARG A 81 -11.04 -5.77 6.57
CA ARG A 81 -11.73 -7.03 6.28
C ARG A 81 -13.06 -6.82 5.55
N GLU A 82 -13.82 -5.81 5.94
CA GLU A 82 -15.07 -5.46 5.27
C GLU A 82 -14.83 -5.03 3.82
N LEU A 83 -13.81 -4.20 3.58
CA LEU A 83 -13.39 -3.82 2.22
C LEU A 83 -12.98 -5.03 1.39
N ASP A 84 -12.20 -5.96 1.95
CA ASP A 84 -11.78 -7.17 1.24
C ASP A 84 -12.96 -8.08 0.88
N ALA A 85 -13.92 -8.21 1.81
CA ALA A 85 -15.15 -8.95 1.56
C ALA A 85 -16.02 -8.29 0.48
N TYR A 86 -16.14 -6.96 0.51
CA TYR A 86 -16.85 -6.19 -0.50
C TYR A 86 -16.24 -6.40 -1.90
N LEU A 87 -14.92 -6.24 -2.03
CA LEU A 87 -14.21 -6.42 -3.31
C LEU A 87 -14.37 -7.84 -3.85
N THR A 88 -14.38 -8.84 -2.96
CA THR A 88 -14.61 -10.23 -3.33
C THR A 88 -16.05 -10.45 -3.82
N ALA A 89 -17.05 -9.95 -3.10
CA ALA A 89 -18.45 -10.10 -3.44
C ALA A 89 -18.85 -9.35 -4.72
N SER A 90 -18.22 -8.21 -4.98
CA SER A 90 -18.47 -7.39 -6.18
C SER A 90 -17.70 -7.87 -7.42
N GLY A 91 -16.85 -8.90 -7.29
CA GLY A 91 -15.97 -9.34 -8.39
C GLY A 91 -14.88 -8.34 -8.77
N LEU A 92 -14.59 -7.35 -7.92
CA LEU A 92 -13.59 -6.29 -8.19
C LEU A 92 -12.19 -6.64 -7.66
N LYS A 93 -12.05 -7.81 -7.03
CA LYS A 93 -10.77 -8.29 -6.50
C LYS A 93 -9.88 -8.92 -7.58
N ASP A 94 -10.40 -9.18 -8.76
CA ASP A 94 -9.62 -9.73 -9.85
C ASP A 94 -8.66 -8.66 -10.42
N TYR A 95 -7.37 -8.99 -10.40
CA TYR A 95 -6.28 -8.16 -10.94
C TYR A 95 -5.51 -8.92 -12.03
N VAL A 96 -5.99 -10.09 -12.46
CA VAL A 96 -5.36 -10.92 -13.49
C VAL A 96 -6.18 -10.77 -14.77
N LEU A 97 -5.54 -10.26 -15.83
CA LEU A 97 -6.18 -10.18 -17.14
C LEU A 97 -6.54 -11.57 -17.64
N ASN A 98 -7.77 -11.74 -18.11
CA ASN A 98 -8.16 -12.93 -18.83
C ASN A 98 -7.58 -12.94 -20.26
N GLU A 99 -7.70 -14.06 -20.97
CA GLU A 99 -7.10 -14.20 -22.30
C GLU A 99 -7.69 -13.23 -23.33
N GLU A 100 -8.98 -12.92 -23.24
CA GLU A 100 -9.64 -11.96 -24.14
C GLU A 100 -9.12 -10.53 -23.90
N GLU A 101 -9.02 -10.12 -22.64
CA GLU A 101 -8.48 -8.81 -22.25
C GLU A 101 -7.01 -8.65 -22.68
N LYS A 102 -6.20 -9.71 -22.55
CA LYS A 102 -4.83 -9.72 -23.08
C LYS A 102 -4.81 -9.53 -24.60
N GLN A 103 -5.68 -10.23 -25.32
CA GLN A 103 -5.77 -10.12 -26.78
C GLN A 103 -6.18 -8.71 -27.22
N VAL A 104 -7.19 -8.13 -26.59
CA VAL A 104 -7.64 -6.75 -26.86
C VAL A 104 -6.53 -5.74 -26.57
N LEU A 105 -5.82 -5.88 -25.44
CA LEU A 105 -4.72 -5.00 -25.09
C LEU A 105 -3.56 -5.10 -26.08
N ASN A 106 -3.24 -6.31 -26.55
CA ASN A 106 -2.22 -6.52 -27.57
C ASN A 106 -2.60 -5.88 -28.91
N ALA A 107 -3.86 -6.02 -29.34
CA ALA A 107 -4.38 -5.39 -30.54
C ALA A 107 -4.33 -3.86 -30.45
N PHE A 108 -4.75 -3.28 -29.32
CA PHE A 108 -4.66 -1.84 -29.06
C PHE A 108 -3.22 -1.32 -29.12
N ASN A 109 -2.28 -2.03 -28.50
CA ASN A 109 -0.86 -1.67 -28.53
C ASN A 109 -0.27 -1.76 -29.95
N ALA A 110 -0.69 -2.74 -30.75
CA ALA A 110 -0.24 -2.88 -32.14
C ALA A 110 -0.73 -1.72 -33.02
N LEU A 111 -1.98 -1.26 -32.85
CA LEU A 111 -2.54 -0.11 -33.56
C LEU A 111 -1.79 1.19 -33.23
N ASN A 112 -1.45 1.41 -31.96
CA ASN A 112 -0.74 2.62 -31.53
C ASN A 112 0.76 2.62 -31.87
N ARG A 113 1.36 1.46 -32.14
CA ARG A 113 2.74 1.34 -32.63
C ARG A 113 2.87 1.55 -34.14
N GLY A 114 1.75 1.61 -34.86
CA GLY A 114 1.70 1.90 -36.31
C GLY A 114 1.53 3.38 -36.68
N GLY A 115 1.43 4.28 -35.69
CA GLY A 115 1.36 5.73 -35.91
C GLY A 115 2.75 6.36 -35.95
N VAL A 116 3.25 6.61 -37.17
CA VAL A 116 4.23 7.66 -37.47
C VAL A 116 3.50 8.99 -37.58
#